data_AF-A0A3Y9C2R1-F1
#
_entry.id   AF-A0A3Y9C2R1-F1
#
_cell.length_a   1.000
_cell.length_b   1.000
_cell.length_c   1.000
_cell.angle_alpha   90.00
_cell.angle_beta   90.00
_cell.angle_gamma   90.00
#
_symmetry.space_group_name_H-M   'P 1'
#
loop_
_entity.id
_entity.type
_entity.pdbx_description
1 polymer ?
#
loop_
_entity_poly.entity_id
_entity_poly.type
_entity_poly.pdbx_seq_one_letter_code
_entity_poly.pdbx_strand_id
1 'polypeptide(L)'
;MSNHDDLLAGFLRKRHSVSKLVVHLIFTTKYRRKLFDGQMIAQLREAFGSAATKLECEIIEMDGEPDHVHLLVAYPPKLAVSVMVNNLKSVSSRLLRQQNTHLRMQSKTGLLWSRSYFVCSTGGATIETLRAYVQSQSTPD
;
A
#
# COMPACT_ATOMS: atom_id res chain seq x y z
N MET A 1 -4.74 -29.30 -19.87
CA MET A 1 -4.63 -28.10 -19.00
C MET A 1 -3.14 -27.83 -18.82
N SER A 2 -2.62 -26.79 -19.47
CA SER A 2 -1.17 -26.58 -19.62
C SER A 2 -0.54 -26.00 -18.35
N ASN A 3 0.70 -26.42 -18.08
CA ASN A 3 1.63 -26.07 -17.00
C ASN A 3 1.90 -24.55 -16.78
N HIS A 4 1.21 -23.66 -17.50
CA HIS A 4 1.35 -22.20 -17.42
C HIS A 4 0.43 -21.53 -16.39
N ASP A 5 -0.64 -22.19 -15.94
CA ASP A 5 -1.57 -21.58 -14.97
C ASP A 5 -0.98 -21.49 -13.55
N ASP A 6 -0.06 -22.38 -13.17
CA ASP A 6 0.64 -22.32 -11.87
C ASP A 6 1.69 -21.20 -11.80
N LEU A 7 2.34 -20.83 -12.92
CA LEU A 7 3.33 -19.75 -12.97
C LEU A 7 2.72 -18.35 -12.74
N LEU A 8 1.40 -18.22 -12.96
CA LEU A 8 0.65 -16.97 -12.78
C LEU A 8 -0.24 -17.00 -11.53
N ALA A 9 -0.06 -17.98 -10.65
CA ALA A 9 -0.70 -18.01 -9.35
C ALA A 9 -0.38 -16.71 -8.57
N GLY A 10 -1.43 -16.00 -8.13
CA GLY A 10 -1.31 -14.73 -7.42
C GLY A 10 -1.09 -13.48 -8.31
N PHE A 11 -1.30 -13.57 -9.62
CA PHE A 11 -1.41 -12.40 -10.50
C PHE A 11 -2.86 -11.93 -10.59
N LEU A 12 -3.05 -10.61 -10.55
CA LEU A 12 -4.34 -9.97 -10.74
C LEU A 12 -4.69 -9.97 -12.25
N ARG A 13 -5.73 -10.73 -12.61
CA ARG A 13 -6.25 -10.82 -13.98
C ARG A 13 -7.48 -9.93 -14.17
N LYS A 14 -7.49 -9.13 -15.22
CA LYS A 14 -8.63 -8.35 -15.73
C LYS A 14 -8.82 -8.65 -17.23
N ARG A 15 -9.91 -8.15 -17.83
CA ARG A 15 -10.31 -8.44 -19.22
C ARG A 15 -9.18 -8.29 -20.25
N HIS A 16 -8.28 -7.33 -20.05
CA HIS A 16 -7.18 -7.03 -20.99
C HIS A 16 -5.82 -6.89 -20.28
N SER A 17 -5.66 -7.41 -19.06
CA SER A 17 -4.38 -7.32 -18.35
C SER A 17 -4.17 -8.46 -17.34
N VAL A 18 -2.93 -8.89 -17.22
CA VAL A 18 -2.44 -9.76 -16.15
C VAL A 18 -1.29 -9.03 -15.48
N SER A 19 -1.39 -8.78 -14.17
CA SER A 19 -0.43 -7.92 -13.48
C SER A 19 -0.20 -8.36 -12.06
N LYS A 20 1.02 -8.16 -11.55
CA LYS A 20 1.35 -8.31 -10.13
C LYS A 20 2.15 -7.09 -9.73
N LEU A 21 1.43 -6.02 -9.37
CA LEU A 21 2.01 -4.76 -8.93
C LEU A 21 1.83 -4.66 -7.42
N VAL A 22 2.95 -4.61 -6.71
CA VAL A 22 2.97 -4.48 -5.25
C VAL A 22 3.90 -3.33 -4.88
N VAL A 23 3.49 -2.51 -3.91
CA VAL A 23 4.32 -1.45 -3.34
C VAL A 23 4.40 -1.57 -1.83
N HIS A 24 5.57 -1.23 -1.29
CA HIS A 24 5.76 -0.95 0.11
C HIS A 24 5.61 0.56 0.34
N LEU A 25 4.64 0.92 1.18
CA LEU A 25 4.35 2.28 1.59
C LEU A 25 4.72 2.50 3.04
N ILE A 26 5.26 3.68 3.35
CA ILE A 26 5.43 4.12 4.74
C ILE A 26 4.77 5.48 4.93
N PHE A 27 3.88 5.56 5.92
CA PHE A 27 3.25 6.80 6.35
C PHE A 27 3.72 7.17 7.75
N THR A 28 4.28 8.36 7.88
CA THR A 28 4.71 8.91 9.18
C THR A 28 3.65 9.87 9.72
N THR A 29 3.46 9.86 11.04
CA THR A 29 2.64 10.86 11.70
C THR A 29 3.21 12.26 11.47
N LYS A 30 2.34 13.26 11.51
CA LYS A 30 2.75 14.65 11.41
C LYS A 30 3.69 14.98 12.57
N TYR A 31 4.90 15.46 12.22
CA TYR A 31 6.01 15.74 13.13
C TYR A 31 6.57 14.52 13.87
N ARG A 32 6.36 13.29 13.36
CA ARG A 32 6.79 12.03 14.01
C ARG A 32 6.35 11.94 15.47
N ARG A 33 5.14 12.40 15.76
CA ARG A 33 4.53 12.23 17.08
C ARG A 33 4.25 10.75 17.30
N LYS A 34 4.68 10.24 18.46
CA LYS A 34 4.40 8.89 18.94
C LYS A 34 2.96 8.82 19.46
N LEU A 35 2.01 8.68 18.55
CA LEU A 35 0.56 8.71 18.81
C LEU A 35 -0.05 7.32 18.88
N PHE A 36 0.50 6.36 18.13
CA PHE A 36 -0.14 5.07 17.93
C PHE A 36 0.19 4.11 19.08
N ASP A 37 -0.86 3.46 19.58
CA ASP A 37 -0.78 2.26 20.38
C ASP A 37 -1.33 1.06 19.57
N GLY A 38 -1.29 -0.14 20.15
CA GLY A 38 -1.75 -1.36 19.46
C GLY A 38 -3.22 -1.30 19.05
N GLN A 39 -4.08 -0.64 19.82
CA GLN A 39 -5.49 -0.48 19.48
C GLN A 39 -5.66 0.43 18.25
N MET A 40 -4.92 1.54 18.21
CA MET A 40 -4.90 2.44 17.07
C MET A 40 -4.32 1.78 15.82
N ILE A 41 -3.29 0.93 15.95
CA ILE A 41 -2.77 0.15 14.82
C ILE A 41 -3.85 -0.81 14.28
N ALA A 42 -4.62 -1.48 15.14
CA ALA A 42 -5.73 -2.33 14.71
C ALA A 42 -6.83 -1.54 13.98
N GLN A 43 -7.22 -0.38 14.51
CA GLN A 43 -8.18 0.52 13.86
C GLN A 43 -7.68 1.05 12.51
N LEU A 44 -6.39 1.37 12.42
CA LEU A 44 -5.76 1.75 11.15
C LEU A 44 -5.82 0.61 10.14
N ARG A 45 -5.61 -0.64 10.56
CA ARG A 45 -5.73 -1.82 9.69
C ARG A 45 -7.12 -1.94 9.08
N GLU A 46 -8.17 -1.78 9.88
CA GLU A 46 -9.55 -1.75 9.39
C GLU A 46 -9.79 -0.59 8.42
N ALA A 47 -9.30 0.61 8.77
CA ALA A 47 -9.50 1.80 7.96
C ALA A 47 -8.78 1.71 6.60
N PHE A 48 -7.55 1.20 6.58
CA PHE A 48 -6.79 0.97 5.35
C PHE A 48 -7.42 -0.15 4.51
N GLY A 49 -7.88 -1.24 5.14
CA GLY A 49 -8.63 -2.29 4.45
C GLY A 49 -9.87 -1.74 3.74
N SER A 50 -10.70 -0.97 4.45
CA SER A 50 -11.90 -0.34 3.87
C SER A 50 -11.59 0.60 2.71
N ALA A 51 -10.51 1.38 2.82
CA ALA A 51 -10.06 2.29 1.76
C ALA A 51 -9.52 1.53 0.54
N ALA A 52 -8.71 0.49 0.77
CA ALA A 52 -8.11 -0.35 -0.26
C ALA A 52 -9.18 -1.09 -1.06
N THR A 53 -10.18 -1.68 -0.41
CA THR A 53 -11.28 -2.39 -1.11
C THR A 53 -11.99 -1.49 -2.12
N LYS A 54 -12.23 -0.22 -1.78
CA LYS A 54 -12.88 0.76 -2.68
C LYS A 54 -12.03 1.11 -3.90
N LEU A 55 -10.72 0.91 -3.82
CA LEU A 55 -9.77 1.16 -4.89
C LEU A 55 -9.40 -0.10 -5.68
N GLU A 56 -10.05 -1.24 -5.38
CA GLU A 56 -9.67 -2.55 -5.90
C GLU A 56 -8.22 -2.94 -5.55
N CYS A 57 -7.73 -2.46 -4.40
CA CYS A 57 -6.43 -2.80 -3.84
C CYS A 57 -6.57 -3.88 -2.76
N GLU A 58 -5.48 -4.62 -2.54
CA GLU A 58 -5.35 -5.60 -1.48
C GLU A 58 -4.21 -5.18 -0.54
N ILE A 59 -4.51 -5.05 0.75
CA ILE A 59 -3.48 -4.91 1.78
C ILE A 59 -2.98 -6.32 2.08
N ILE A 60 -1.77 -6.64 1.61
CA ILE A 60 -1.13 -7.94 1.83
C ILE A 60 -0.69 -8.05 3.29
N GLU A 61 -0.01 -7.01 3.78
CA GLU A 61 0.47 -6.94 5.15
C GLU A 61 0.49 -5.48 5.61
N MET A 62 0.31 -5.29 6.90
CA MET A 62 0.44 -3.98 7.53
C MET A 62 0.96 -4.15 8.96
N ASP A 63 1.87 -3.29 9.37
CA ASP A 63 2.12 -3.06 10.78
C ASP A 63 2.58 -1.62 11.03
N GLY A 64 2.85 -1.26 12.28
CA GLY A 64 3.45 0.02 12.57
C GLY A 64 3.93 0.21 14.00
N GLU A 65 4.71 1.28 14.14
CA GLU A 65 5.31 1.78 15.36
C GLU A 65 4.55 3.02 15.85
N PRO A 66 4.89 3.57 17.04
CA PRO A 66 4.14 4.70 17.59
C PRO A 66 4.03 5.94 16.68
N ASP A 67 4.95 6.15 15.74
CA ASP A 67 4.99 7.33 14.87
C ASP A 67 4.89 7.05 13.37
N HIS A 68 4.75 5.79 12.93
CA HIS A 68 4.62 5.45 11.51
C HIS A 68 3.98 4.07 11.28
N VAL A 69 3.53 3.85 10.04
CA VAL A 69 2.98 2.57 9.59
C VAL A 69 3.59 2.14 8.28
N HIS A 70 3.78 0.84 8.13
CA HIS A 70 4.24 0.14 6.94
C HIS A 70 3.06 -0.61 6.30
N LEU A 71 2.88 -0.48 4.99
CA LEU A 71 1.86 -1.22 4.24
C LEU A 71 2.47 -1.89 3.02
N LEU A 72 2.19 -3.17 2.83
CA LEU A 72 2.45 -3.88 1.59
C LEU A 72 1.14 -4.01 0.82
N VAL A 73 1.05 -3.38 -0.34
CA VAL A 73 -0.21 -3.19 -1.07
C VAL A 73 -0.10 -3.68 -2.50
N ALA A 74 -0.94 -4.65 -2.88
CA ALA A 74 -1.18 -4.97 -4.28
C ALA A 74 -2.25 -4.05 -4.86
N TYR A 75 -2.04 -3.56 -6.09
CA TYR A 75 -2.91 -2.55 -6.70
C TYR A 75 -3.05 -2.74 -8.21
N PRO A 76 -4.16 -2.27 -8.83
CA PRO A 76 -4.38 -2.44 -10.25
C PRO A 76 -3.55 -1.43 -11.06
N PRO A 77 -3.12 -1.78 -12.30
CA PRO A 77 -2.24 -0.93 -13.12
C PRO A 77 -2.86 0.42 -13.52
N LYS A 78 -4.20 0.51 -13.53
CA LYS A 78 -4.93 1.75 -13.81
C LYS A 78 -4.85 2.78 -12.67
N LEU A 79 -4.47 2.35 -11.46
CA LEU A 79 -4.53 3.20 -10.28
C LEU A 79 -3.18 3.89 -10.06
N ALA A 80 -3.17 5.22 -10.13
CA ALA A 80 -2.00 6.00 -9.76
C ALA A 80 -1.71 5.86 -8.26
N VAL A 81 -0.44 5.60 -7.91
CA VAL A 81 0.00 5.45 -6.52
C VAL A 81 -0.35 6.68 -5.67
N SER A 82 -0.23 7.89 -6.23
CA SER A 82 -0.58 9.14 -5.55
C SER A 82 -2.07 9.20 -5.13
N VAL A 83 -2.97 8.69 -5.98
CA VAL A 83 -4.40 8.59 -5.68
C VAL A 83 -4.64 7.59 -4.55
N MET A 84 -3.99 6.42 -4.61
CA MET A 84 -4.04 5.41 -3.56
C MET A 84 -3.58 5.98 -2.21
N VAL A 85 -2.41 6.60 -2.17
CA VAL A 85 -1.85 7.20 -0.94
C VAL A 85 -2.77 8.27 -0.36
N ASN A 86 -3.30 9.17 -1.21
CA ASN A 86 -4.20 10.22 -0.76
C ASN A 86 -5.47 9.64 -0.13
N ASN A 87 -6.05 8.60 -0.74
CA ASN A 87 -7.24 7.95 -0.21
C ASN A 87 -6.95 7.23 1.12
N LEU A 88 -5.92 6.38 1.15
CA LEU A 88 -5.51 5.64 2.34
C LEU A 88 -5.27 6.58 3.53
N LYS A 89 -4.49 7.65 3.32
CA LYS A 89 -4.23 8.65 4.37
C LYS A 89 -5.49 9.40 4.79
N SER A 90 -6.35 9.78 3.86
CA SER A 90 -7.55 10.57 4.18
C SER A 90 -8.58 9.76 4.96
N VAL A 91 -8.85 8.53 4.54
CA VAL A 91 -9.81 7.63 5.18
C VAL A 91 -9.31 7.21 6.56
N SER A 92 -8.06 6.74 6.68
CA SER A 92 -7.46 6.35 7.98
C SER A 92 -7.47 7.50 8.98
N SER A 93 -7.05 8.69 8.54
CA SER A 93 -7.04 9.92 9.34
C SER A 93 -8.43 10.26 9.88
N ARG A 94 -9.48 10.12 9.05
CA ARG A 94 -10.86 10.38 9.46
C ARG A 94 -11.38 9.33 10.45
N LEU A 95 -11.26 8.05 10.11
CA LEU A 95 -11.81 6.95 10.92
C LEU A 95 -11.12 6.86 12.28
N LEU A 96 -9.79 6.94 12.32
CA LEU A 96 -9.05 6.90 13.58
C LEU A 96 -9.45 8.04 14.52
N ARG A 97 -9.65 9.25 14.00
CA ARG A 97 -10.12 10.39 14.81
C ARG A 97 -11.57 10.28 15.26
N GLN A 98 -12.42 9.55 14.54
CA GLN A 98 -13.80 9.31 14.96
C GLN A 98 -13.85 8.33 16.13
N GLN A 99 -13.00 7.30 16.11
CA GLN A 99 -12.90 6.29 17.17
C GLN A 99 -12.09 6.78 18.39
N ASN A 100 -11.19 7.75 18.22
CA ASN A 100 -10.31 8.25 19.27
C ASN A 100 -10.44 9.77 19.44
N THR A 101 -11.52 10.20 20.10
CA THR A 101 -11.82 11.63 20.29
C THR A 101 -10.74 12.37 21.06
N HIS A 102 -10.00 11.69 21.94
CA HIS A 102 -8.89 12.25 22.71
C HIS A 102 -7.71 12.74 21.83
N LEU A 103 -7.54 12.20 20.62
CA LEU A 103 -6.50 12.66 19.68
C LEU A 103 -6.68 14.13 19.27
N ARG A 104 -7.91 14.66 19.37
CA ARG A 104 -8.19 16.09 19.12
C ARG A 104 -7.45 16.99 20.11
N MET A 105 -7.26 16.53 21.35
CA MET A 105 -6.53 17.28 22.38
C MET A 105 -5.01 17.23 22.18
N GLN A 106 -4.50 16.14 21.56
CA GLN A 106 -3.07 15.91 21.35
C GLN A 106 -2.52 16.54 20.06
N SER A 107 -3.38 17.00 19.13
CA SER A 107 -2.95 17.59 17.86
C SER A 107 -3.66 18.93 17.60
N LYS A 108 -3.01 20.05 17.97
CA LYS A 108 -3.46 21.41 17.66
C LYS A 108 -3.69 21.65 16.16
N THR A 109 -2.98 20.91 15.31
CA THR A 109 -3.08 21.02 13.84
C THR A 109 -4.23 20.21 13.23
N GLY A 110 -4.84 19.27 13.97
CA GLY A 110 -5.84 18.33 13.44
C GLY A 110 -5.32 17.29 12.43
N LEU A 111 -4.09 17.46 11.92
CA LEU A 111 -3.46 16.55 10.96
C LEU A 111 -2.87 15.31 11.64
N LEU A 112 -3.22 14.13 11.14
CA LEU A 112 -2.64 12.86 11.57
C LEU A 112 -1.31 12.59 10.87
N TRP A 113 -1.30 12.61 9.54
CA TRP A 113 -0.16 12.21 8.71
C TRP A 113 0.72 13.38 8.29
N SER A 114 2.00 13.11 8.07
CA SER A 114 2.86 13.96 7.25
C SER A 114 2.30 14.06 5.81
N ARG A 115 2.60 15.17 5.14
CA ARG A 115 2.31 15.33 3.71
C ARG A 115 3.12 14.33 2.87
N SER A 116 4.37 14.09 3.25
CA SER A 116 5.25 13.13 2.59
C SER A 116 4.86 11.67 2.86
N TYR A 117 5.22 10.79 1.94
CA TYR A 117 5.14 9.34 2.08
C TYR A 117 6.35 8.72 1.40
N PHE A 118 6.72 7.52 1.84
CA PHE A 118 7.66 6.68 1.12
C PHE A 118 6.87 5.69 0.26
N VAL A 119 7.39 5.39 -0.92
CA VAL A 119 6.93 4.29 -1.77
C VAL A 119 8.15 3.59 -2.37
N CYS A 120 8.13 2.25 -2.31
CA CYS A 120 9.06 1.40 -3.03
C CYS A 120 8.28 0.33 -3.77
N SER A 121 8.60 0.10 -5.04
CA SER A 121 8.10 -1.06 -5.77
C SER A 121 8.67 -2.34 -5.14
N THR A 122 7.82 -3.33 -4.91
CA THR A 122 8.21 -4.61 -4.28
C THR A 122 7.60 -5.77 -5.05
N GLY A 123 8.26 -6.93 -5.01
CA GLY A 123 7.76 -8.13 -5.67
C GLY A 123 8.23 -8.26 -7.12
N GLY A 124 8.67 -9.47 -7.47
CA GLY A 124 9.19 -9.81 -8.79
C GLY A 124 10.66 -10.24 -8.76
N ALA A 125 11.13 -10.67 -9.93
CA ALA A 125 12.54 -10.89 -10.21
C ALA A 125 13.31 -9.57 -10.05
N THR A 126 14.56 -9.63 -9.58
CA THR A 126 15.42 -8.43 -9.47
C THR A 126 15.54 -7.73 -10.82
N ILE A 127 15.88 -6.44 -10.81
CA ILE A 127 16.10 -5.68 -12.07
C ILE A 127 17.16 -6.40 -12.93
N GLU A 128 18.17 -6.95 -12.29
CA GLU A 128 19.24 -7.72 -12.90
C GLU A 128 18.71 -8.99 -13.57
N THR A 129 17.86 -9.75 -12.87
CA THR A 129 17.22 -10.94 -13.42
C THR A 129 16.32 -10.62 -14.61
N LEU A 130 15.50 -9.57 -14.53
CA LEU A 130 14.65 -9.15 -15.65
C LEU A 130 15.47 -8.65 -16.84
N ARG A 131 16.57 -7.92 -16.59
CA ARG A 131 17.49 -7.46 -17.64
C ARG A 131 18.11 -8.65 -18.37
N ALA A 132 18.63 -9.63 -17.64
CA ALA A 132 19.21 -10.85 -18.22
C ALA A 132 18.17 -11.61 -19.07
N TYR A 133 16.93 -11.71 -18.57
CA TYR A 133 15.85 -12.34 -19.31
C TYR A 133 15.51 -11.63 -20.62
N VAL A 134 15.48 -10.28 -20.63
CA VAL A 134 15.24 -9.51 -21.85
C VAL A 134 16.38 -9.68 -22.85
N GLN A 135 17.63 -9.68 -22.38
CA GLN A 135 18.81 -9.89 -23.21
C GLN A 135 18.89 -11.31 -23.80
N SER A 136 18.30 -12.30 -23.14
CA SER A 136 18.22 -13.67 -23.66
C SER A 136 17.09 -13.88 -24.67
N GLN A 137 16.24 -12.88 -24.93
CA GLN A 137 15.21 -12.97 -25.96
C GLN A 137 15.81 -12.70 -27.33
N SER A 138 15.54 -13.59 -28.29
CA SER A 138 15.93 -13.41 -29.68
C SER A 138 15.12 -12.28 -30.33
N THR A 139 15.78 -11.37 -31.05
CA THR A 139 15.09 -10.45 -31.95
C THR A 139 14.68 -11.22 -33.21
N PRO A 140 13.38 -11.28 -33.58
CA PRO A 140 12.95 -11.87 -34.85
C PRO A 140 13.50 -11.08 -36.04
N ASP A 141 13.72 -11.76 -37.16
CA ASP A 141 14.14 -11.17 -38.44
C ASP A 141 13.11 -10.20 -39.04
#